data_AF-A0AA39DDE0-F1
#
_entry.id   AF-A0AA39DDE0-F1
#
_cell.length_a   1.000
_cell.length_b   1.000
_cell.length_c   1.000
_cell.angle_alpha   90.00
_cell.angle_beta   90.00
_cell.angle_gamma   90.00
#
_symmetry.space_group_name_H-M   'P 1'
#
loop_
_entity.id
_entity.type
_entity.pdbx_description
1 polymer ?
#
loop_
_entity_poly.entity_id
_entity_poly.type
_entity_poly.pdbx_seq_one_letter_code
_entity_poly.pdbx_strand_id
1 'polypeptide(L)'
;MRNYGSSPRTPCPRVTSHFVDVGFPAMSHLPNAAAVLYHYPCPDGAFAALAAHLYLRATSTPTLFFPNRVYSPVSTHHLPLPQISHLYLLDFVGPPDFLPQVSPNVPQVTVLDHHKTALQLLQSWNPSNALKVIDVGRSGATIAFDYFKQRALEEGLLEVAGEFERVRRVFEYVEDADLWRWGLENSKAFSSGLNDMNLEFDVGLNPSLFDQLLSLDLELVINEGMVSLSKKQVLIDEALEQSYEIALGGGTFGHCLAVNADSISELRSELGHQLASKSRNLKLRGIGAVVYRVPELKNDQFLKISLRSVDNEDTTTISQEYGGGGHRNASSFMLSPAEFDKWKFVNAGGHETSSAPPMIVLEEHHASSVMNCIHESSLSSSSMHEEDGRGTSGDMVS
;
A
#
# COMPACT_ATOMS: atom_id res chain seq x y z
N MET A 1 33.48 41.53 33.93
CA MET A 1 32.52 40.98 34.92
C MET A 1 31.10 41.39 34.53
N ARG A 2 30.37 40.51 33.86
CA ARG A 2 28.90 40.53 33.78
C ARG A 2 28.44 39.07 33.73
N ASN A 3 27.81 38.62 34.80
CA ASN A 3 27.16 37.32 34.92
C ASN A 3 25.85 37.35 34.13
N TYR A 4 25.66 36.43 33.20
CA TYR A 4 24.33 36.09 32.68
C TYR A 4 23.79 34.91 33.48
N GLY A 5 22.69 35.16 34.20
CA GLY A 5 21.97 34.16 34.97
C GLY A 5 21.29 33.13 34.06
N SER A 6 21.51 31.87 34.37
CA SER A 6 20.79 30.72 33.84
C SER A 6 19.37 30.67 34.40
N SER A 7 18.37 30.69 33.51
CA SER A 7 16.96 30.46 33.85
C SER A 7 16.72 28.95 34.08
N PRO A 8 15.93 28.54 35.09
CA PRO A 8 15.69 27.13 35.36
C PRO A 8 14.74 26.51 34.31
N ARG A 9 15.13 25.36 33.76
CA ARG A 9 14.29 24.55 32.86
C ARG A 9 13.14 23.94 33.66
N THR A 10 11.91 24.23 33.25
CA THR A 10 10.71 23.54 33.69
C THR A 10 10.74 22.08 33.20
N PRO A 11 10.38 21.07 34.02
CA PRO A 11 10.31 19.69 33.57
C PRO A 11 9.13 19.50 32.62
N CYS A 12 9.36 18.83 31.49
CA CYS A 12 8.31 18.32 30.62
C CYS A 12 7.41 17.34 31.41
N PRO A 13 6.07 17.47 31.36
CA PRO A 13 5.20 16.53 32.03
C PRO A 13 5.31 15.15 31.37
N ARG A 14 5.55 14.12 32.20
CA ARG A 14 5.48 12.72 31.79
C ARG A 14 4.05 12.42 31.33
N VAL A 15 3.86 12.17 30.04
CA VAL A 15 2.62 11.59 29.52
C VAL A 15 2.61 10.13 29.95
N THR A 16 1.88 9.83 31.03
CA THR A 16 1.49 8.46 31.36
C THR A 16 0.50 7.99 30.30
N SER A 17 0.85 6.94 29.56
CA SER A 17 -0.04 6.26 28.63
C SER A 17 -1.18 5.61 29.41
N HIS A 18 -2.25 6.36 29.63
CA HIS A 18 -3.54 5.77 29.92
C HIS A 18 -4.11 5.34 28.58
N PHE A 19 -4.14 4.03 28.34
CA PHE A 19 -5.01 3.43 27.36
C PHE A 19 -6.43 3.81 27.76
N VAL A 20 -6.96 4.87 27.16
CA VAL A 20 -8.38 5.10 27.10
C VAL A 20 -8.88 4.10 26.08
N ASP A 21 -9.46 3.01 26.58
CA ASP A 21 -10.30 2.13 25.80
C ASP A 21 -11.43 3.00 25.24
N VAL A 22 -11.26 3.49 24.01
CA VAL A 22 -12.33 4.13 23.24
C VAL A 22 -13.28 3.01 22.86
N GLY A 23 -14.10 2.62 23.83
CA GLY A 23 -15.18 1.67 23.66
C GLY A 23 -16.05 2.13 22.50
N PHE A 24 -16.17 1.27 21.49
CA PHE A 24 -17.19 1.42 20.47
C PHE A 24 -18.55 1.59 21.18
N PRO A 25 -19.37 2.58 20.77
CA PRO A 25 -20.68 2.78 21.39
C PRO A 25 -21.50 1.48 21.28
N ALA A 26 -22.28 1.20 22.33
CA ALA A 26 -23.11 0.01 22.46
C ALA A 26 -23.91 -0.26 21.16
N MET A 27 -23.66 -1.41 20.53
CA MET A 27 -24.20 -1.84 19.24
C MET A 27 -25.66 -2.28 19.31
N SER A 28 -26.60 -1.42 19.71
CA SER A 28 -28.01 -1.83 19.77
C SER A 28 -28.99 -1.02 18.92
N HIS A 29 -28.60 0.04 18.19
CA HIS A 29 -29.51 0.76 17.27
C HIS A 29 -28.80 1.55 16.15
N LEU A 30 -27.81 0.97 15.45
CA LEU A 30 -27.27 1.63 14.26
C LEU A 30 -28.20 1.41 13.05
N PRO A 31 -28.50 2.45 12.25
CA PRO A 31 -29.30 2.31 11.04
C PRO A 31 -28.60 1.44 10.00
N ASN A 32 -29.39 0.88 9.08
CA ASN A 32 -28.93 0.14 7.91
C ASN A 32 -28.07 1.08 7.03
N ALA A 33 -26.74 1.01 7.14
CA ALA A 33 -25.81 2.00 6.62
C ALA A 33 -25.04 1.48 5.39
N ALA A 34 -24.67 2.38 4.49
CA ALA A 34 -23.66 2.07 3.47
C ALA A 34 -22.28 1.95 4.15
N ALA A 35 -21.47 0.98 3.73
CA ALA A 35 -20.07 0.86 4.14
C ALA A 35 -19.17 1.04 2.93
N VAL A 36 -18.18 1.93 3.03
CA VAL A 36 -17.20 2.22 1.99
C VAL A 36 -15.82 1.80 2.47
N LEU A 37 -15.31 0.70 1.92
CA LEU A 37 -13.94 0.27 2.11
C LEU A 37 -13.12 0.76 0.92
N TYR A 38 -11.99 1.42 1.19
CA TYR A 38 -11.15 2.00 0.15
C TYR A 38 -9.67 1.73 0.41
N HIS A 39 -8.88 1.66 -0.65
CA HIS A 39 -7.44 1.42 -0.52
C HIS A 39 -6.72 2.58 0.20
N TYR A 40 -5.84 2.24 1.15
CA TYR A 40 -5.07 3.19 1.94
C TYR A 40 -3.60 2.73 2.06
N PRO A 41 -2.60 3.64 2.04
CA PRO A 41 -2.69 5.12 1.98
C PRO A 41 -2.43 5.68 0.57
N CYS A 42 -3.32 5.43 -0.40
CA CYS A 42 -3.15 5.96 -1.76
C CYS A 42 -4.12 7.11 -2.06
N PRO A 43 -3.72 8.09 -2.89
CA PRO A 43 -4.64 9.08 -3.43
C PRO A 43 -5.80 8.46 -4.22
N ASP A 44 -5.54 7.39 -4.99
CA ASP A 44 -6.57 6.77 -5.83
C ASP A 44 -7.78 6.26 -5.02
N GLY A 45 -7.52 5.46 -3.98
CA GLY A 45 -8.53 5.01 -3.01
C GLY A 45 -9.20 6.16 -2.25
N ALA A 46 -8.46 7.20 -1.85
CA ALA A 46 -9.04 8.36 -1.16
C ALA A 46 -10.01 9.16 -2.05
N PHE A 47 -9.65 9.36 -3.32
CA PHE A 47 -10.53 10.01 -4.31
C PHE A 47 -11.70 9.11 -4.73
N ALA A 48 -11.52 7.78 -4.76
CA ALA A 48 -12.63 6.85 -4.93
C ALA A 48 -13.64 6.96 -3.78
N ALA A 49 -13.15 7.03 -2.53
CA ALA A 49 -13.99 7.27 -1.35
C ALA A 49 -14.67 8.64 -1.38
N LEU A 50 -14.01 9.67 -1.92
CA LEU A 50 -14.62 10.99 -2.13
C LEU A 50 -15.81 10.92 -3.10
N ALA A 51 -15.69 10.19 -4.21
CA ALA A 51 -16.80 9.98 -5.14
C ALA A 51 -18.01 9.32 -4.44
N ALA A 52 -17.76 8.30 -3.61
CA ALA A 52 -18.81 7.69 -2.80
C ALA A 52 -19.42 8.68 -1.79
N HIS A 53 -18.58 9.48 -1.14
CA HIS A 53 -19.02 10.50 -0.17
C HIS A 53 -19.99 11.51 -0.80
N LEU A 54 -19.66 12.05 -1.99
CA LEU A 54 -20.51 12.99 -2.71
C LEU A 54 -21.91 12.43 -2.95
N TYR A 55 -21.99 11.20 -3.48
CA TYR A 55 -23.26 10.55 -3.77
C TYR A 55 -24.05 10.18 -2.52
N LEU A 56 -23.41 9.52 -1.53
CA LEU A 56 -24.10 9.02 -0.34
C LEU A 56 -24.57 10.16 0.58
N ARG A 57 -23.83 11.27 0.61
CA ARG A 57 -24.28 12.50 1.29
C ARG A 57 -25.54 13.07 0.64
N ALA A 58 -25.59 13.08 -0.69
CA ALA A 58 -26.74 13.60 -1.45
C ALA A 58 -28.02 12.81 -1.18
N THR A 59 -27.90 11.49 -1.01
CA THR A 59 -29.03 10.61 -0.69
C THR A 59 -29.36 10.56 0.80
N SER A 60 -28.64 11.32 1.65
CA SER A 60 -28.75 11.27 3.11
C SER A 60 -28.57 9.86 3.69
N THR A 61 -27.75 9.03 3.03
CA THR A 61 -27.51 7.64 3.46
C THR A 61 -26.46 7.63 4.59
N PRO A 62 -26.78 7.06 5.77
CA PRO A 62 -25.79 6.83 6.81
C PRO A 62 -24.61 6.03 6.24
N THR A 63 -23.39 6.53 6.39
CA THR A 63 -22.21 5.95 5.74
C THR A 63 -21.08 5.72 6.75
N LEU A 64 -20.50 4.53 6.70
CA LEU A 64 -19.30 4.15 7.42
C LEU A 64 -18.14 4.05 6.44
N PHE A 65 -17.00 4.67 6.76
CA PHE A 65 -15.80 4.62 5.93
C PHE A 65 -14.70 3.81 6.62
N PHE A 66 -14.05 2.94 5.86
CA PHE A 66 -13.03 2.03 6.36
C PHE A 66 -11.79 2.10 5.45
N PRO A 67 -10.72 2.82 5.85
CA PRO A 67 -9.46 2.80 5.14
C PRO A 67 -8.81 1.43 5.27
N ASN A 68 -8.62 0.74 4.15
CA ASN A 68 -8.01 -0.58 4.11
C ASN A 68 -6.49 -0.47 3.96
N ARG A 69 -5.76 -0.73 5.04
CA ARG A 69 -4.30 -0.62 5.10
C ARG A 69 -3.60 -1.81 4.45
N VAL A 70 -2.57 -1.55 3.64
CA VAL A 70 -1.76 -2.59 2.97
C VAL A 70 -1.18 -3.62 3.95
N TYR A 71 -0.66 -3.19 5.10
CA TYR A 71 0.03 -4.08 6.06
C TYR A 71 -0.85 -4.54 7.24
N SER A 72 -2.10 -4.10 7.28
CA SER A 72 -3.07 -4.47 8.31
C SER A 72 -4.48 -4.37 7.71
N PRO A 73 -4.79 -5.24 6.73
CA PRO A 73 -6.05 -5.17 5.99
C PRO A 73 -7.24 -5.34 6.92
N VAL A 74 -8.37 -4.75 6.53
CA VAL A 74 -9.61 -4.84 7.29
C VAL A 74 -10.11 -6.28 7.25
N SER A 75 -10.22 -6.89 8.43
CA SER A 75 -10.83 -8.21 8.60
C SER A 75 -12.34 -8.08 8.70
N THR A 76 -13.05 -9.13 8.28
CA THR A 76 -14.50 -9.24 8.38
C THR A 76 -15.00 -9.09 9.82
N HIS A 77 -14.20 -9.49 10.81
CA HIS A 77 -14.50 -9.31 12.24
C HIS A 77 -14.53 -7.85 12.70
N HIS A 78 -13.91 -6.94 11.96
CA HIS A 78 -13.94 -5.50 12.26
C HIS A 78 -15.11 -4.78 11.57
N LEU A 79 -15.90 -5.47 10.75
CA LEU A 79 -17.03 -4.89 10.03
C LEU A 79 -18.34 -5.21 10.75
N PRO A 80 -19.23 -4.23 10.95
CA PRO A 80 -20.55 -4.47 11.52
C PRO A 80 -21.51 -5.02 10.44
N LEU A 81 -21.16 -6.17 9.83
CA LEU A 81 -21.86 -6.73 8.66
C LEU A 81 -23.40 -6.73 8.76
N PRO A 82 -24.03 -7.11 9.90
CA PRO A 82 -25.49 -7.09 10.02
C PRO A 82 -26.15 -5.71 9.91
N GLN A 83 -25.37 -4.63 10.02
CA GLN A 83 -25.84 -3.24 9.97
C GLN A 83 -25.53 -2.59 8.61
N ILE A 84 -24.87 -3.32 7.70
CA ILE A 84 -24.47 -2.81 6.39
C ILE A 84 -25.58 -3.11 5.38
N SER A 85 -26.18 -2.06 4.82
CA SER A 85 -27.17 -2.16 3.74
C SER A 85 -26.54 -2.36 2.37
N HIS A 86 -25.36 -1.78 2.16
CA HIS A 86 -24.59 -1.87 0.92
C HIS A 86 -23.10 -1.74 1.24
N LEU A 87 -22.31 -2.75 0.85
CA LEU A 87 -20.85 -2.73 0.93
C LEU A 87 -20.24 -2.27 -0.41
N TYR A 88 -19.50 -1.17 -0.39
CA TYR A 88 -18.68 -0.70 -1.50
C TYR A 88 -17.21 -1.02 -1.24
N LEU A 89 -16.57 -1.70 -2.19
CA LEU A 89 -15.12 -1.93 -2.21
C LEU A 89 -14.53 -1.10 -3.35
N LEU A 90 -13.68 -0.13 -3.00
CA LEU A 90 -13.15 0.88 -3.91
C LEU A 90 -11.62 0.77 -4.00
N ASP A 91 -11.10 0.63 -5.22
CA ASP A 91 -9.67 0.43 -5.48
C ASP A 91 -9.09 -0.82 -4.77
N PHE A 92 -9.96 -1.79 -4.46
CA PHE A 92 -9.62 -2.96 -3.66
C PHE A 92 -10.70 -4.04 -3.72
N VAL A 93 -10.29 -5.31 -3.63
CA VAL A 93 -11.20 -6.46 -3.49
C VAL A 93 -11.00 -7.26 -2.19
N GLY A 94 -9.82 -7.17 -1.59
CA GLY A 94 -9.44 -8.02 -0.45
C GLY A 94 -8.77 -9.32 -0.82
N PRO A 95 -8.28 -10.06 0.20
CA PRO A 95 -7.72 -11.39 0.00
C PRO A 95 -8.81 -12.35 -0.52
N PRO A 96 -8.42 -13.49 -1.11
CA PRO A 96 -9.36 -14.38 -1.79
C PRO A 96 -10.58 -14.81 -0.96
N ASP A 97 -10.42 -14.98 0.35
CA ASP A 97 -11.49 -15.42 1.25
C ASP A 97 -12.39 -14.29 1.77
N PHE A 98 -12.02 -13.02 1.55
CA PHE A 98 -12.75 -11.87 2.09
C PHE A 98 -14.16 -11.78 1.51
N LEU A 99 -14.27 -11.77 0.18
CA LEU A 99 -15.55 -11.66 -0.52
C LEU A 99 -16.53 -12.81 -0.22
N PRO A 100 -16.10 -14.09 -0.24
CA PRO A 100 -16.93 -15.22 0.21
C PRO A 100 -17.45 -15.09 1.65
N GLN A 101 -16.70 -14.44 2.55
CA GLN A 101 -17.12 -14.23 3.94
C GLN A 101 -18.10 -13.06 4.08
N VAL A 102 -17.91 -11.95 3.35
CA VAL A 102 -18.78 -10.75 3.50
C VAL A 102 -20.08 -10.86 2.73
N SER A 103 -20.05 -11.40 1.50
CA SER A 103 -21.19 -11.38 0.58
C SER A 103 -22.47 -11.99 1.16
N PRO A 104 -22.45 -13.13 1.88
CA PRO A 104 -23.66 -13.72 2.46
C PRO A 104 -24.29 -12.88 3.58
N ASN A 105 -23.54 -11.94 4.15
CA ASN A 105 -23.91 -11.19 5.34
C ASN A 105 -24.37 -9.77 5.05
N VAL A 106 -24.38 -9.34 3.77
CA VAL A 106 -24.81 -8.00 3.36
C VAL A 106 -25.79 -8.07 2.19
N PRO A 107 -26.78 -7.16 2.08
CA PRO A 107 -27.77 -7.21 1.00
C PRO A 107 -27.19 -6.96 -0.39
N GLN A 108 -26.15 -6.13 -0.49
CA GLN A 108 -25.52 -5.77 -1.76
C GLN A 108 -24.02 -5.51 -1.58
N VAL A 109 -23.23 -5.96 -2.56
CA VAL A 109 -21.81 -5.65 -2.69
C VAL A 109 -21.56 -4.98 -4.04
N THR A 110 -20.87 -3.84 -4.05
CA THR A 110 -20.35 -3.23 -5.29
C THR A 110 -18.84 -3.17 -5.21
N VAL A 111 -18.19 -3.71 -6.23
CA VAL A 111 -16.73 -3.69 -6.38
C VAL A 111 -16.36 -2.79 -7.55
N LEU A 112 -15.57 -1.75 -7.29
CA LEU A 112 -15.03 -0.81 -8.26
C LEU A 112 -13.50 -0.86 -8.17
N ASP A 113 -12.85 -1.54 -9.12
CA ASP A 113 -11.41 -1.80 -9.04
C ASP A 113 -10.76 -1.82 -10.43
N HIS A 114 -9.46 -1.59 -10.49
CA HIS A 114 -8.65 -1.58 -11.71
C HIS A 114 -7.46 -2.58 -11.65
N HIS A 115 -7.24 -3.23 -10.50
CA HIS A 115 -6.14 -4.16 -10.33
C HIS A 115 -6.31 -5.45 -11.17
N LYS A 116 -5.23 -5.90 -11.81
CA LYS A 116 -5.24 -7.18 -12.55
C LYS A 116 -5.53 -8.39 -11.65
N THR A 117 -5.07 -8.34 -10.40
CA THR A 117 -5.33 -9.37 -9.38
C THR A 117 -6.81 -9.43 -9.04
N ALA A 118 -7.49 -8.29 -8.96
CA ALA A 118 -8.95 -8.22 -8.79
C ALA A 118 -9.67 -8.90 -9.95
N LEU A 119 -9.26 -8.63 -11.20
CA LEU A 119 -9.84 -9.30 -12.38
C LEU A 119 -9.75 -10.83 -12.27
N GLN A 120 -8.60 -11.36 -11.85
CA GLN A 120 -8.41 -12.81 -11.66
C GLN A 120 -9.30 -13.37 -10.55
N LEU A 121 -9.33 -12.70 -9.39
CA LEU A 121 -10.10 -13.13 -8.24
C LEU A 121 -11.61 -13.11 -8.51
N LEU A 122 -12.08 -12.12 -9.26
CA LEU A 122 -13.50 -11.88 -9.51
C LEU A 122 -14.08 -12.69 -10.69
N GLN A 123 -13.25 -13.39 -11.46
CA GLN A 123 -13.72 -14.24 -12.57
C GLN A 123 -14.62 -15.38 -12.07
N SER A 124 -14.24 -16.02 -10.96
CA SER A 124 -14.98 -17.15 -10.37
C SER A 124 -16.02 -16.71 -9.34
N TRP A 125 -15.92 -15.50 -8.79
CA TRP A 125 -16.84 -14.99 -7.78
C TRP A 125 -18.05 -14.26 -8.42
N ASN A 126 -19.20 -14.91 -8.45
CA ASN A 126 -20.44 -14.40 -9.07
C ASN A 126 -21.69 -14.60 -8.18
N PRO A 127 -21.73 -14.04 -6.96
CA PRO A 127 -22.94 -14.12 -6.14
C PRO A 127 -24.03 -13.20 -6.70
N SER A 128 -25.29 -13.52 -6.39
CA SER A 128 -26.45 -12.79 -6.92
C SER A 128 -26.58 -11.36 -6.38
N ASN A 129 -25.90 -11.03 -5.28
CA ASN A 129 -25.94 -9.72 -4.65
C ASN A 129 -24.72 -8.84 -4.98
N ALA A 130 -23.90 -9.22 -5.96
CA ALA A 130 -22.70 -8.46 -6.32
C ALA A 130 -22.82 -7.75 -7.67
N LEU A 131 -22.40 -6.49 -7.69
CA LEU A 131 -22.08 -5.72 -8.88
C LEU A 131 -20.56 -5.54 -8.95
N LYS A 132 -19.99 -5.66 -10.15
CA LYS A 132 -18.54 -5.58 -10.37
C LYS A 132 -18.27 -4.67 -11.56
N VAL A 133 -17.46 -3.65 -11.37
CA VAL A 133 -16.94 -2.79 -12.43
C VAL A 133 -15.43 -2.86 -12.36
N ILE A 134 -14.83 -3.56 -13.33
CA ILE A 134 -13.38 -3.75 -13.40
C ILE A 134 -12.86 -3.16 -14.70
N ASP A 135 -12.00 -2.15 -14.60
CA ASP A 135 -11.38 -1.51 -15.76
C ASP A 135 -9.90 -1.22 -15.49
N VAL A 136 -9.04 -2.11 -16.00
CA VAL A 136 -7.58 -1.98 -15.86
C VAL A 136 -6.99 -0.80 -16.67
N GLY A 137 -7.81 -0.16 -17.50
CA GLY A 137 -7.46 1.03 -18.27
C GLY A 137 -7.79 2.33 -17.55
N ARG A 138 -8.24 2.29 -16.30
CA ARG A 138 -8.64 3.44 -15.50
C ARG A 138 -8.10 3.31 -14.08
N SER A 139 -8.15 4.38 -13.29
CA SER A 139 -7.86 4.29 -11.85
C SER A 139 -9.14 4.00 -11.06
N GLY A 140 -9.02 3.46 -9.85
CA GLY A 140 -10.15 3.24 -8.94
C GLY A 140 -10.93 4.52 -8.66
N ALA A 141 -10.25 5.67 -8.56
CA ALA A 141 -10.89 6.98 -8.39
C ALA A 141 -11.84 7.32 -9.54
N THR A 142 -11.43 7.16 -10.80
CA THR A 142 -12.27 7.56 -11.93
C THR A 142 -13.38 6.53 -12.21
N ILE A 143 -13.14 5.24 -11.93
CA ILE A 143 -14.20 4.22 -11.96
C ILE A 143 -15.29 4.58 -10.96
N ALA A 144 -14.91 4.91 -9.71
CA ALA A 144 -15.84 5.36 -8.69
C ALA A 144 -16.54 6.66 -9.07
N PHE A 145 -15.81 7.63 -9.62
CA PHE A 145 -16.35 8.89 -10.12
C PHE A 145 -17.49 8.65 -11.12
N ASP A 146 -17.26 7.88 -12.18
CA ASP A 146 -18.28 7.67 -13.22
C ASP A 146 -19.46 6.86 -12.69
N TYR A 147 -19.18 5.83 -11.87
CA TYR A 147 -20.22 5.02 -11.24
C TYR A 147 -21.17 5.87 -10.40
N PHE A 148 -20.63 6.64 -9.44
CA PHE A 148 -21.45 7.44 -8.53
C PHE A 148 -22.08 8.66 -9.20
N LYS A 149 -21.41 9.28 -10.18
CA LYS A 149 -22.02 10.32 -11.01
C LYS A 149 -23.21 9.78 -11.79
N GLN A 150 -23.09 8.60 -12.40
CA GLN A 150 -24.19 7.99 -13.13
C GLN A 150 -25.37 7.67 -12.22
N ARG A 151 -25.11 7.09 -11.04
CA ARG A 151 -26.12 6.87 -9.99
C ARG A 151 -26.85 8.17 -9.62
N ALA A 152 -26.10 9.26 -9.43
CA ALA A 152 -26.67 10.57 -9.13
C ALA A 152 -27.59 11.08 -10.26
N LEU A 153 -27.18 10.92 -11.52
CA LEU A 153 -28.00 11.29 -12.68
C LEU A 153 -29.29 10.47 -12.79
N GLU A 154 -29.20 9.15 -12.59
CA GLU A 154 -30.35 8.23 -12.61
C GLU A 154 -31.38 8.56 -11.52
N GLU A 155 -30.91 9.06 -10.38
CA GLU A 155 -31.75 9.48 -9.25
C GLU A 155 -32.17 10.96 -9.30
N GLY A 156 -31.78 11.69 -10.35
CA GLY A 156 -32.15 13.09 -10.53
C GLY A 156 -31.43 14.08 -9.61
N LEU A 157 -30.30 13.69 -9.02
CA LEU A 157 -29.48 14.50 -8.10
C LEU A 157 -28.56 15.46 -8.88
N LEU A 158 -29.17 16.40 -9.63
CA LEU A 158 -28.46 17.27 -10.58
C LEU A 158 -27.39 18.16 -9.94
N GLU A 159 -27.59 18.64 -8.70
CA GLU A 159 -26.61 19.46 -7.99
C GLU A 159 -25.30 18.68 -7.75
N VAL A 160 -25.43 17.43 -7.30
CA VAL A 160 -24.26 16.56 -7.02
C VAL A 160 -23.60 16.10 -8.31
N ALA A 161 -24.37 15.83 -9.37
CA ALA A 161 -23.81 15.61 -10.69
C ALA A 161 -22.99 16.83 -11.19
N GLY A 162 -23.43 18.05 -10.87
CA GLY A 162 -22.65 19.27 -11.13
C GLY A 162 -21.37 19.35 -10.30
N GLU A 163 -21.38 18.89 -9.05
CA GLU A 163 -20.17 18.81 -8.23
C GLU A 163 -19.15 17.79 -8.75
N PHE A 164 -19.61 16.63 -9.25
CA PHE A 164 -18.74 15.69 -9.98
C PHE A 164 -18.06 16.40 -11.16
N GLU A 165 -18.80 17.14 -11.99
CA GLU A 165 -18.18 17.88 -13.11
C GLU A 165 -17.17 18.93 -12.65
N ARG A 166 -17.43 19.63 -11.55
CA ARG A 166 -16.49 20.61 -10.97
C ARG A 166 -15.14 19.98 -10.63
N VAL A 167 -15.12 18.77 -10.09
CA VAL A 167 -13.89 18.10 -9.63
C VAL A 167 -13.29 17.13 -10.66
N ARG A 168 -13.95 16.93 -11.81
CA ARG A 168 -13.50 16.03 -12.89
C ARG A 168 -12.01 16.16 -13.19
N ARG A 169 -11.53 17.38 -13.36
CA ARG A 169 -10.15 17.62 -13.79
C ARG A 169 -9.14 17.09 -12.77
N VAL A 170 -9.41 17.24 -11.47
CA VAL A 170 -8.54 16.71 -10.41
C VAL A 170 -8.49 15.19 -10.45
N PHE A 171 -9.64 14.51 -10.65
CA PHE A 171 -9.70 13.06 -10.83
C PHE A 171 -8.91 12.58 -12.05
N GLU A 172 -8.93 13.31 -13.17
CA GLU A 172 -8.13 12.98 -14.36
C GLU A 172 -6.62 13.02 -14.07
N TYR A 173 -6.14 13.99 -13.28
CA TYR A 173 -4.75 14.05 -12.86
C TYR A 173 -4.37 12.94 -11.87
N VAL A 174 -5.29 12.56 -10.97
CA VAL A 174 -5.09 11.41 -10.07
C VAL A 174 -4.94 10.13 -10.90
N GLU A 175 -5.80 9.89 -11.89
CA GLU A 175 -5.67 8.73 -12.78
C GLU A 175 -4.38 8.74 -13.60
N ASP A 176 -4.02 9.89 -14.16
CA ASP A 176 -2.81 10.00 -14.99
C ASP A 176 -1.53 9.68 -14.20
N ALA A 177 -1.49 10.03 -12.92
CA ALA A 177 -0.41 9.69 -12.00
C ALA A 177 -0.48 8.22 -11.53
N ASP A 178 -1.65 7.73 -11.15
CA ASP A 178 -1.87 6.36 -10.70
C ASP A 178 -1.48 5.33 -11.76
N LEU A 179 -1.89 5.57 -13.01
CA LEU A 179 -1.54 4.73 -14.15
C LEU A 179 -0.15 5.02 -14.73
N TRP A 180 0.60 5.94 -14.13
CA TRP A 180 1.94 6.34 -14.54
C TRP A 180 2.04 6.79 -16.01
N ARG A 181 0.98 7.44 -16.52
CA ARG A 181 0.89 7.86 -17.92
C ARG A 181 1.64 9.15 -18.18
N TRP A 182 1.53 10.10 -17.26
CA TRP A 182 2.10 11.45 -17.39
C TRP A 182 1.71 12.15 -18.70
N GLY A 183 0.49 11.87 -19.19
CA GLY A 183 -0.01 12.39 -20.46
C GLY A 183 -0.64 13.78 -20.35
N LEU A 184 -1.05 14.18 -19.14
CA LEU A 184 -1.57 15.54 -18.91
C LEU A 184 -0.43 16.53 -18.68
N GLU A 185 -0.62 17.76 -19.17
CA GLU A 185 0.32 18.85 -18.95
C GLU A 185 0.56 19.05 -17.44
N ASN A 186 1.83 19.13 -17.03
CA ASN A 186 2.21 19.30 -15.62
C ASN A 186 1.70 18.19 -14.66
N SER A 187 1.34 17.00 -15.15
CA SER A 187 0.82 15.91 -14.32
C SER A 187 1.79 15.45 -13.22
N LYS A 188 3.09 15.35 -13.54
CA LYS A 188 4.14 15.10 -12.53
C LYS A 188 4.20 16.19 -11.46
N ALA A 189 3.97 17.45 -11.84
CA ALA A 189 3.93 18.56 -10.91
C ALA A 189 2.70 18.45 -10.00
N PHE A 190 1.50 18.23 -10.55
CA PHE A 190 0.31 17.96 -9.75
C PHE A 190 0.52 16.83 -8.74
N SER A 191 1.03 15.68 -9.20
CA SER A 191 1.30 14.52 -8.34
C SER A 191 2.30 14.85 -7.23
N SER A 192 3.36 15.58 -7.55
CA SER A 192 4.34 16.07 -6.57
C SER A 192 3.69 17.02 -5.55
N GLY A 193 2.92 18.00 -6.01
CA GLY A 193 2.26 18.98 -5.14
C GLY A 193 1.24 18.34 -4.20
N LEU A 194 0.41 17.42 -4.72
CA LEU A 194 -0.54 16.67 -3.90
C LEU A 194 0.18 15.84 -2.83
N ASN A 195 1.32 15.25 -3.17
CA ASN A 195 2.15 14.51 -2.22
C ASN A 195 2.74 15.45 -1.13
N ASP A 196 3.18 16.66 -1.50
CA ASP A 196 3.77 17.63 -0.57
C ASP A 196 2.76 18.18 0.44
N MET A 197 1.47 18.14 0.13
CA MET A 197 0.42 18.49 1.08
C MET A 197 0.36 17.54 2.29
N ASN A 198 0.96 16.35 2.19
CA ASN A 198 1.03 15.35 3.27
C ASN A 198 -0.34 15.09 3.91
N LEU A 199 -1.38 14.96 3.08
CA LEU A 199 -2.73 14.68 3.54
C LEU A 199 -2.81 13.29 4.17
N GLU A 200 -3.42 13.21 5.35
CA GLU A 200 -3.78 11.94 5.96
C GLU A 200 -5.07 11.43 5.31
N PHE A 201 -4.98 10.27 4.65
CA PHE A 201 -6.08 9.66 3.88
C PHE A 201 -6.97 8.72 4.71
N ASP A 202 -6.63 8.45 5.97
CA ASP A 202 -7.50 7.75 6.91
C ASP A 202 -8.54 8.74 7.46
N VAL A 203 -9.80 8.63 7.05
CA VAL A 203 -10.87 9.56 7.49
C VAL A 203 -11.15 9.49 8.99
N GLY A 204 -10.79 8.38 9.65
CA GLY A 204 -10.86 8.27 11.10
C GLY A 204 -9.80 9.11 11.80
N LEU A 205 -8.65 9.33 11.16
CA LEU A 205 -7.57 10.20 11.63
C LEU A 205 -7.73 11.65 11.12
N ASN A 206 -8.33 11.84 9.94
CA ASN A 206 -8.60 13.12 9.31
C ASN A 206 -10.08 13.25 8.91
N PRO A 207 -10.96 13.67 9.84
CA PRO A 207 -12.39 13.84 9.55
C PRO A 207 -12.69 14.90 8.49
N SER A 208 -11.76 15.82 8.22
CA SER A 208 -11.86 16.86 7.18
C SER A 208 -11.35 16.43 5.80
N LEU A 209 -10.96 15.17 5.63
CA LEU A 209 -10.32 14.69 4.39
C LEU A 209 -11.12 15.06 3.14
N PHE A 210 -12.43 14.77 3.10
CA PHE A 210 -13.23 15.03 1.91
C PHE A 210 -13.37 16.52 1.62
N ASP A 211 -13.51 17.38 2.64
CA ASP A 211 -13.53 18.84 2.47
C ASP A 211 -12.18 19.36 1.93
N GLN A 212 -11.06 18.81 2.41
CA GLN A 212 -9.72 19.14 1.91
C GLN A 212 -9.55 18.74 0.44
N LEU A 213 -9.99 17.53 0.06
CA LEU A 213 -9.91 17.09 -1.33
C LEU A 213 -10.84 17.89 -2.26
N LEU A 214 -12.04 18.27 -1.80
CA LEU A 214 -12.99 19.09 -2.56
C LEU A 214 -12.56 20.55 -2.73
N SER A 215 -11.69 21.03 -1.84
CA SER A 215 -11.16 22.40 -1.85
C SER A 215 -9.83 22.54 -2.59
N LEU A 216 -9.30 21.47 -3.18
CA LEU A 216 -8.09 21.54 -3.99
C LEU A 216 -8.28 22.51 -5.16
N ASP A 217 -7.40 23.50 -5.22
CA ASP A 217 -7.21 24.33 -6.40
C ASP A 217 -6.12 23.69 -7.27
N LEU A 218 -6.53 23.23 -8.45
CA LEU A 218 -5.67 22.51 -9.36
C LEU A 218 -4.40 23.29 -9.74
N GLU A 219 -4.53 24.59 -10.03
CA GLU A 219 -3.42 25.42 -10.48
C GLU A 219 -2.45 25.68 -9.33
N LEU A 220 -2.95 25.91 -8.11
CA LEU A 220 -2.10 26.05 -6.94
C LEU A 220 -1.30 24.77 -6.66
N VAL A 221 -1.96 23.61 -6.69
CA VAL A 221 -1.29 22.31 -6.47
C VAL A 221 -0.19 22.07 -7.52
N ILE A 222 -0.47 22.37 -8.80
CA ILE A 222 0.53 22.27 -9.87
C ILE A 222 1.70 23.22 -9.64
N ASN A 223 1.44 24.49 -9.32
CA ASN A 223 2.49 25.50 -9.12
C ASN A 223 3.42 25.16 -7.96
N GLU A 224 2.86 24.73 -6.83
CA GLU A 224 3.65 24.27 -5.69
C GLU A 224 4.46 23.00 -6.04
N GLY A 225 3.82 22.07 -6.75
CA GLY A 225 4.44 20.85 -7.21
C GLY A 225 5.60 21.06 -8.19
N MET A 226 5.56 22.08 -9.04
CA MET A 226 6.69 22.42 -9.92
C MET A 226 7.94 22.82 -9.11
N VAL A 227 7.76 23.60 -8.04
CA VAL A 227 8.85 24.03 -7.17
C VAL A 227 9.46 22.81 -6.45
N SER A 228 8.63 21.93 -5.88
CA SER A 228 9.12 20.77 -5.18
C SER A 228 9.76 19.73 -6.10
N LEU A 229 9.20 19.52 -7.29
CA LEU A 229 9.71 18.58 -8.28
C LEU A 229 11.15 18.92 -8.66
N SER A 230 11.47 20.21 -8.83
CA SER A 230 12.83 20.66 -9.11
C SER A 230 13.82 20.30 -7.99
N LYS A 231 13.40 20.41 -6.72
CA LYS A 231 14.22 20.06 -5.55
C LYS A 231 14.39 18.54 -5.43
N LYS A 232 13.31 17.79 -5.62
CA LYS A 232 13.32 16.32 -5.61
C LYS A 232 14.22 15.76 -6.71
N GLN A 233 14.25 16.39 -7.89
CA GLN A 233 15.11 15.97 -8.98
C GLN A 233 16.61 16.09 -8.63
N VAL A 234 17.03 17.15 -7.92
CA VAL A 234 18.43 17.26 -7.44
C VAL A 234 18.81 16.07 -6.55
N LEU A 235 17.95 15.69 -5.61
CA LEU A 235 18.18 14.54 -4.74
C LEU A 235 18.23 13.22 -5.52
N ILE A 236 17.38 13.08 -6.55
CA ILE A 236 17.38 11.92 -7.44
C ILE A 236 18.69 11.86 -8.23
N ASP A 237 19.15 12.97 -8.80
CA ASP A 237 20.39 13.03 -9.57
C ASP A 237 21.60 12.64 -8.70
N GLU A 238 21.69 13.19 -7.48
CA GLU A 238 22.72 12.83 -6.51
C GLU A 238 22.70 11.33 -6.17
N ALA A 239 21.51 10.75 -5.96
CA ALA A 239 21.38 9.32 -5.69
C ALA A 239 21.74 8.47 -6.91
N LEU A 240 21.36 8.89 -8.12
CA LEU A 240 21.71 8.21 -9.37
C LEU A 240 23.23 8.18 -9.56
N GLU A 241 23.98 9.21 -9.16
CA GLU A 241 25.45 9.20 -9.22
C GLU A 241 26.06 8.12 -8.32
N GLN A 242 25.42 7.80 -7.20
CA GLN A 242 25.84 6.75 -6.26
C GLN A 242 25.37 5.35 -6.65
N SER A 243 24.72 5.18 -7.81
CA SER A 243 24.24 3.88 -8.27
C SER A 243 25.38 2.89 -8.53
N TYR A 244 25.16 1.61 -8.25
CA TYR A 244 26.12 0.53 -8.48
C TYR A 244 25.45 -0.67 -9.15
N GLU A 245 26.21 -1.50 -9.87
CA GLU A 245 25.68 -2.69 -10.51
C GLU A 245 25.46 -3.83 -9.49
N ILE A 246 24.37 -4.58 -9.66
CA ILE A 246 24.08 -5.81 -8.93
C ILE A 246 23.77 -6.97 -9.88
N ALA A 247 24.13 -8.18 -9.46
CA ALA A 247 23.69 -9.44 -10.05
C ALA A 247 22.36 -9.84 -9.39
N LEU A 248 21.24 -9.43 -10.00
CA LEU A 248 19.90 -9.57 -9.43
C LEU A 248 19.54 -11.04 -9.21
N GLY A 249 19.17 -11.39 -7.97
CA GLY A 249 18.95 -12.78 -7.56
C GLY A 249 20.19 -13.67 -7.72
N GLY A 250 21.38 -13.13 -7.43
CA GLY A 250 22.66 -13.82 -7.64
C GLY A 250 23.00 -14.03 -9.12
N GLY A 251 22.43 -13.22 -10.01
CA GLY A 251 22.61 -13.30 -11.47
C GLY A 251 21.50 -14.07 -12.18
N THR A 252 20.63 -14.78 -11.46
CA THR A 252 19.49 -15.52 -12.03
C THR A 252 18.58 -14.63 -12.88
N PHE A 253 18.41 -13.37 -12.47
CA PHE A 253 17.55 -12.41 -13.16
C PHE A 253 18.34 -11.37 -13.96
N GLY A 254 19.62 -11.65 -14.24
CA GLY A 254 20.53 -10.75 -14.94
C GLY A 254 21.07 -9.63 -14.06
N HIS A 255 21.48 -8.55 -14.71
CA HIS A 255 22.20 -7.45 -14.09
C HIS A 255 21.44 -6.14 -14.24
N CYS A 256 21.47 -5.30 -13.21
CA CYS A 256 20.87 -3.97 -13.21
C CYS A 256 21.59 -3.04 -12.23
N LEU A 257 21.25 -1.74 -12.27
CA LEU A 257 21.72 -0.81 -11.25
C LEU A 257 20.83 -0.85 -10.00
N ALA A 258 21.48 -0.70 -8.85
CA ALA A 258 20.88 -0.48 -7.56
C ALA A 258 21.38 0.83 -6.92
N VAL A 259 20.63 1.35 -5.98
CA VAL A 259 21.02 2.49 -5.14
C VAL A 259 20.47 2.34 -3.74
N ASN A 260 21.27 2.70 -2.74
CA ASN A 260 20.79 2.81 -1.35
C ASN A 260 20.15 4.19 -1.17
N ALA A 261 18.91 4.23 -0.69
CA ALA A 261 18.07 5.42 -0.70
C ALA A 261 17.31 5.62 0.62
N ASP A 262 17.91 5.23 1.76
CA ASP A 262 17.28 5.38 3.08
C ASP A 262 16.79 6.82 3.34
N SER A 263 17.56 7.84 2.94
CA SER A 263 17.25 9.25 3.17
C SER A 263 16.21 9.86 2.23
N ILE A 264 15.85 9.16 1.14
CA ILE A 264 14.93 9.66 0.09
C ILE A 264 13.97 8.56 -0.38
N SER A 265 13.64 7.62 0.50
CA SER A 265 12.84 6.44 0.18
C SER A 265 11.41 6.77 -0.29
N GLU A 266 10.91 7.96 0.02
CA GLU A 266 9.68 8.52 -0.52
C GLU A 266 9.75 8.71 -2.04
N LEU A 267 10.94 8.98 -2.60
CA LEU A 267 11.17 9.18 -4.04
C LEU A 267 11.43 7.87 -4.81
N ARG A 268 11.35 6.71 -4.15
CA ARG A 268 11.70 5.38 -4.72
C ARG A 268 11.06 5.08 -6.08
N SER A 269 9.85 5.58 -6.37
CA SER A 269 9.18 5.32 -7.65
C SER A 269 9.86 6.05 -8.80
N GLU A 270 10.08 7.36 -8.66
CA GLU A 270 10.74 8.16 -9.71
C GLU A 270 12.23 7.83 -9.79
N LEU A 271 12.92 7.73 -8.63
CA LEU A 271 14.32 7.29 -8.57
C LEU A 271 14.51 5.92 -9.23
N GLY A 272 13.65 4.95 -8.92
CA GLY A 272 13.71 3.62 -9.51
C GLY A 272 13.48 3.63 -11.01
N HIS A 273 12.54 4.44 -11.51
CA HIS A 273 12.27 4.55 -12.96
C HIS A 273 13.45 5.17 -13.72
N GLN A 274 14.04 6.24 -13.18
CA GLN A 274 15.24 6.85 -13.78
C GLN A 274 16.45 5.91 -13.69
N LEU A 275 16.59 5.16 -12.60
CA LEU A 275 17.62 4.13 -12.43
C LEU A 275 17.45 2.97 -13.41
N ALA A 276 16.22 2.55 -13.69
CA ALA A 276 15.91 1.55 -14.71
C ALA A 276 16.29 2.02 -16.12
N SER A 277 15.99 3.29 -16.43
CA SER A 277 16.41 3.93 -17.68
C SER A 277 17.94 4.00 -17.80
N LYS A 278 18.63 4.38 -16.72
CA LYS A 278 20.10 4.40 -16.65
C LYS A 278 20.70 3.01 -16.86
N SER A 279 20.13 1.99 -16.23
CA SER A 279 20.54 0.58 -16.39
C SER A 279 20.44 0.13 -17.85
N ARG A 280 19.30 0.39 -18.49
CA ARG A 280 19.07 0.12 -19.92
C ARG A 280 20.11 0.81 -20.81
N ASN A 281 20.41 2.08 -20.54
CA ASN A 281 21.39 2.86 -21.31
C ASN A 281 22.82 2.30 -21.18
N LEU A 282 23.13 1.66 -20.05
CA LEU A 282 24.38 0.91 -19.83
C LEU A 282 24.35 -0.52 -20.40
N LYS A 283 23.30 -0.90 -21.14
CA LYS A 283 23.08 -2.24 -21.71
C LYS A 283 22.92 -3.34 -20.65
N LEU A 284 22.52 -2.96 -19.44
CA LEU A 284 22.00 -3.87 -18.42
C LEU A 284 20.50 -4.10 -18.67
N ARG A 285 19.85 -4.93 -17.84
CA ARG A 285 18.38 -5.01 -17.89
C ARG A 285 17.77 -3.66 -17.57
N GLY A 286 16.64 -3.35 -18.20
CA GLY A 286 15.87 -2.14 -17.97
C GLY A 286 15.12 -2.17 -16.63
N ILE A 287 15.84 -2.45 -15.55
CA ILE A 287 15.35 -2.56 -14.18
C ILE A 287 16.22 -1.66 -13.30
N GLY A 288 15.64 -1.00 -12.32
CA GLY A 288 16.33 -0.25 -11.29
C GLY A 288 15.90 -0.75 -9.91
N ALA A 289 16.85 -1.00 -9.02
CA ALA A 289 16.59 -1.44 -7.65
C ALA A 289 16.86 -0.32 -6.64
N VAL A 290 15.80 0.17 -6.00
CA VAL A 290 15.92 1.14 -4.89
C VAL A 290 15.89 0.39 -3.57
N VAL A 291 16.92 0.55 -2.75
CA VAL A 291 17.18 -0.23 -1.55
C VAL A 291 17.10 0.68 -0.32
N TYR A 292 16.22 0.36 0.63
CA TYR A 292 16.00 1.22 1.80
C TYR A 292 15.39 0.44 2.96
N ARG A 293 15.53 0.97 4.18
CA ARG A 293 14.90 0.45 5.40
C ARG A 293 13.47 0.97 5.52
N VAL A 294 12.61 0.22 6.21
CA VAL A 294 11.22 0.59 6.48
C VAL A 294 11.03 0.74 7.99
N PRO A 295 11.23 1.94 8.56
CA PRO A 295 11.19 2.16 10.01
C PRO A 295 9.88 1.70 10.68
N GLU A 296 8.77 1.77 9.95
CA GLU A 296 7.43 1.40 10.42
C GLU A 296 7.33 -0.09 10.78
N LEU A 297 8.12 -0.93 10.12
CA LEU A 297 8.19 -2.36 10.42
C LEU A 297 8.95 -2.64 11.73
N LYS A 298 9.64 -1.64 12.30
CA LYS A 298 10.48 -1.75 13.51
C LYS A 298 11.43 -2.94 13.45
N ASN A 299 11.93 -3.24 12.26
CA ASN A 299 12.75 -4.40 11.98
C ASN A 299 13.94 -4.02 11.11
N ASP A 300 15.06 -3.71 11.76
CA ASP A 300 16.30 -3.31 11.10
C ASP A 300 17.05 -4.48 10.44
N GLN A 301 16.51 -5.70 10.55
CA GLN A 301 17.10 -6.89 9.96
C GLN A 301 16.77 -7.05 8.47
N PHE A 302 15.86 -6.24 7.93
CA PHE A 302 15.43 -6.32 6.54
C PHE A 302 15.59 -4.98 5.79
N LEU A 303 15.97 -5.10 4.53
CA LEU A 303 15.96 -4.05 3.52
C LEU A 303 14.76 -4.30 2.61
N LYS A 304 14.03 -3.24 2.27
CA LYS A 304 13.05 -3.26 1.20
C LYS A 304 13.74 -2.97 -0.12
N ILE A 305 13.55 -3.87 -1.08
CA ILE A 305 14.05 -3.74 -2.45
C ILE A 305 12.87 -3.40 -3.33
N SER A 306 12.80 -2.14 -3.79
CA SER A 306 11.76 -1.65 -4.69
C SER A 306 12.28 -1.65 -6.12
N LEU A 307 11.75 -2.55 -6.94
CA LEU A 307 12.08 -2.64 -8.35
C LEU A 307 11.17 -1.75 -9.17
N ARG A 308 11.77 -1.05 -10.13
CA ARG A 308 11.06 -0.40 -11.25
C ARG A 308 11.65 -0.89 -12.55
N SER A 309 10.83 -0.95 -13.59
CA SER A 309 11.31 -1.31 -14.92
C SER A 309 10.85 -0.32 -16.00
N VAL A 310 11.54 -0.38 -17.13
CA VAL A 310 11.20 0.29 -18.38
C VAL A 310 10.93 -0.74 -19.48
N ASP A 311 10.44 -0.26 -20.63
CA ASP A 311 10.03 -1.09 -21.75
C ASP A 311 8.99 -2.16 -21.33
N ASN A 312 9.26 -3.43 -21.63
CA ASN A 312 8.34 -4.55 -21.43
C ASN A 312 8.78 -5.54 -20.35
N GLU A 313 9.68 -5.12 -19.47
CA GLU A 313 10.21 -5.96 -18.40
C GLU A 313 9.21 -6.13 -17.26
N ASP A 314 9.01 -7.39 -16.81
CA ASP A 314 8.12 -7.73 -15.70
C ASP A 314 8.91 -8.00 -14.40
N THR A 315 8.79 -7.10 -13.43
CA THR A 315 9.44 -7.19 -12.12
C THR A 315 8.72 -8.12 -11.14
N THR A 316 7.46 -8.50 -11.40
CA THR A 316 6.68 -9.34 -10.47
C THR A 316 7.27 -10.75 -10.37
N THR A 317 7.73 -11.28 -11.49
CA THR A 317 8.41 -12.58 -11.59
C THR A 317 9.62 -12.69 -10.65
N ILE A 318 10.33 -11.59 -10.44
CA ILE A 318 11.48 -11.52 -9.53
C ILE A 318 11.01 -11.39 -8.10
N SER A 319 10.09 -10.46 -7.82
CA SER A 319 9.64 -10.21 -6.44
C SER A 319 8.94 -11.42 -5.81
N GLN A 320 8.20 -12.20 -6.61
CA GLN A 320 7.47 -13.38 -6.14
C GLN A 320 8.40 -14.48 -5.63
N GLU A 321 9.59 -14.64 -6.24
CA GLU A 321 10.62 -15.58 -5.77
C GLU A 321 11.08 -15.27 -4.33
N TYR A 322 11.00 -14.00 -3.94
CA TYR A 322 11.38 -13.51 -2.61
C TYR A 322 10.17 -13.21 -1.72
N GLY A 323 9.01 -13.80 -2.00
CA GLY A 323 7.78 -13.62 -1.23
C GLY A 323 7.17 -12.22 -1.30
N GLY A 324 7.60 -11.40 -2.27
CA GLY A 324 7.07 -10.08 -2.53
C GLY A 324 6.03 -10.05 -3.66
N GLY A 325 5.74 -8.84 -4.14
CA GLY A 325 4.74 -8.64 -5.18
C GLY A 325 4.62 -7.17 -5.62
N GLY A 326 3.64 -6.91 -6.49
CA GLY A 326 3.32 -5.59 -7.01
C GLY A 326 2.77 -5.65 -8.42
N HIS A 327 2.96 -4.58 -9.18
CA HIS A 327 2.59 -4.46 -10.59
C HIS A 327 3.76 -4.88 -11.48
N ARG A 328 3.43 -5.19 -12.74
CA ARG A 328 4.40 -5.62 -13.77
C ARG A 328 5.67 -4.75 -13.82
N ASN A 329 5.54 -3.44 -13.73
CA ASN A 329 6.66 -2.49 -13.83
C ASN A 329 7.12 -1.93 -12.48
N ALA A 330 6.49 -2.35 -11.38
CA ALA A 330 6.73 -1.82 -10.05
C ALA A 330 6.38 -2.87 -8.99
N SER A 331 7.39 -3.57 -8.49
CA SER A 331 7.21 -4.57 -7.43
C SER A 331 8.24 -4.39 -6.33
N SER A 332 8.04 -5.07 -5.20
CA SER A 332 9.00 -5.04 -4.11
C SER A 332 8.99 -6.33 -3.30
N PHE A 333 10.09 -6.58 -2.60
CA PHE A 333 10.28 -7.68 -1.66
C PHE A 333 11.25 -7.23 -0.56
N MET A 334 11.45 -8.07 0.45
CA MET A 334 12.37 -7.80 1.56
C MET A 334 13.47 -8.84 1.61
N LEU A 335 14.70 -8.40 1.90
CA LEU A 335 15.87 -9.26 2.10
C LEU A 335 16.63 -8.83 3.35
N SER A 336 17.34 -9.75 3.99
CA SER A 336 18.35 -9.33 4.96
C SER A 336 19.53 -8.61 4.27
N PRO A 337 20.24 -7.71 4.97
CA PRO A 337 21.45 -7.09 4.43
C PRO A 337 22.46 -8.11 3.90
N ALA A 338 22.65 -9.23 4.62
CA ALA A 338 23.57 -10.28 4.23
C ALA A 338 23.16 -11.02 2.95
N GLU A 339 21.86 -11.17 2.68
CA GLU A 339 21.37 -11.73 1.43
C GLU A 339 21.54 -10.77 0.26
N PHE A 340 21.21 -9.49 0.48
CA PHE A 340 21.37 -8.46 -0.54
C PHE A 340 22.85 -8.22 -0.92
N ASP A 341 23.76 -8.29 0.06
CA ASP A 341 25.20 -8.13 -0.19
C ASP A 341 25.77 -9.20 -1.12
N LYS A 342 25.17 -10.41 -1.18
CA LYS A 342 25.55 -11.46 -2.13
C LYS A 342 25.27 -11.07 -3.59
N TRP A 343 24.41 -10.07 -3.83
CA TRP A 343 24.11 -9.59 -5.18
C TRP A 343 25.07 -8.50 -5.64
N LYS A 344 25.79 -7.87 -4.73
CA LYS A 344 26.79 -6.87 -5.08
C LYS A 344 28.00 -7.58 -5.68
N PHE A 345 28.51 -7.02 -6.78
CA PHE A 345 29.77 -7.49 -7.32
C PHE A 345 30.89 -7.27 -6.31
N VAL A 346 31.55 -8.34 -5.91
CA VAL A 346 32.91 -8.25 -5.36
C VAL A 346 33.83 -8.27 -6.57
N ASN A 347 34.50 -7.16 -6.86
CA ASN A 347 35.62 -7.17 -7.82
C ASN A 347 36.71 -8.09 -7.25
N ALA A 348 36.68 -9.36 -7.63
CA ALA A 348 37.81 -10.27 -7.47
C ALA A 348 38.88 -9.90 -8.51
N GLY A 349 39.56 -8.79 -8.27
CA GLY A 349 40.54 -8.25 -9.21
C GLY A 349 40.98 -6.83 -8.89
N GLY A 350 41.65 -6.64 -7.75
CA GLY A 350 42.29 -5.38 -7.39
C GLY A 350 43.50 -5.66 -6.50
N HIS A 351 44.68 -5.37 -7.02
CA HIS A 351 45.98 -5.52 -6.37
C HIS A 351 45.98 -5.11 -4.90
N GLU A 352 46.55 -5.98 -4.05
CA GLU A 352 46.98 -5.65 -2.70
C GLU A 352 47.92 -4.43 -2.74
N THR A 353 47.47 -3.30 -2.21
CA THR A 353 48.36 -2.32 -1.60
C THR A 353 48.13 -2.34 -0.11
N SER A 354 49.09 -2.97 0.57
CA SER A 354 49.30 -2.97 2.01
C SER A 354 49.20 -1.56 2.61
N SER A 355 48.24 -1.37 3.51
CA SER A 355 48.38 -0.45 4.65
C SER A 355 47.43 -0.90 5.76
N ALA A 356 47.91 -1.80 6.62
CA ALA A 356 47.23 -2.18 7.85
C ALA A 356 47.32 -1.04 8.89
N PRO A 357 46.22 -0.67 9.58
CA PRO A 357 46.27 -0.03 10.88
C PRO A 357 46.26 -1.09 12.01
N PRO A 358 46.68 -0.71 13.23
CA PRO A 358 47.25 -1.66 14.19
C PRO A 358 46.20 -2.54 14.89
N MET A 359 46.62 -3.78 15.18
CA MET A 359 45.95 -4.70 16.09
C MET A 359 45.69 -4.05 17.45
N ILE A 360 44.42 -4.06 17.86
CA ILE A 360 44.05 -4.02 19.27
C ILE A 360 43.59 -5.43 19.63
N VAL A 361 44.39 -6.07 20.47
CA VAL A 361 44.12 -7.34 21.12
C VAL A 361 43.04 -7.10 22.17
N LEU A 362 41.91 -7.79 22.07
CA LEU A 362 41.02 -8.02 23.22
C LEU A 362 40.69 -9.52 23.29
N GLU A 363 40.91 -10.03 24.49
CA GLU A 363 40.96 -11.43 24.88
C GLU A 363 39.64 -12.19 24.71
N GLU A 364 39.79 -13.48 24.41
CA GLU A 364 38.76 -14.50 24.42
C GLU A 364 38.14 -14.66 25.82
N HIS A 365 36.81 -14.76 25.89
CA HIS A 365 36.16 -15.53 26.94
C HIS A 365 34.98 -16.35 26.38
N HIS A 366 35.25 -17.66 26.30
CA HIS A 366 34.37 -18.79 26.60
C HIS A 366 32.96 -18.85 25.99
N ALA A 367 32.82 -19.83 25.09
CA ALA A 367 31.58 -20.49 24.75
C ALA A 367 31.00 -21.31 25.92
N SER A 368 29.69 -21.28 26.10
CA SER A 368 28.90 -22.48 26.41
C SER A 368 27.40 -22.25 26.17
N SER A 369 26.85 -23.02 25.23
CA SER A 369 25.56 -23.72 25.25
C SER A 369 24.38 -23.06 25.98
N VAL A 370 23.34 -22.66 25.24
CA VAL A 370 21.98 -23.21 25.40
C VAL A 370 21.25 -23.18 24.05
N MET A 371 21.03 -24.36 23.47
CA MET A 371 20.08 -24.62 22.40
C MET A 371 18.84 -25.22 23.06
N ASN A 372 17.66 -24.59 22.94
CA ASN A 372 16.35 -25.24 22.73
C ASN A 372 15.14 -24.36 23.08
N CYS A 373 14.07 -24.60 22.29
CA CYS A 373 12.66 -24.21 22.45
C CYS A 373 12.38 -22.74 22.08
N ILE A 374 11.44 -22.40 21.20
CA ILE A 374 10.05 -22.87 21.10
C ILE A 374 9.59 -22.80 19.63
N HIS A 375 9.10 -23.92 19.11
CA HIS A 375 8.19 -23.97 17.97
C HIS A 375 6.77 -24.25 18.51
N GLU A 376 5.78 -23.68 17.83
CA GLU A 376 4.36 -24.07 17.82
C GLU A 376 3.47 -23.69 19.03
N SER A 377 2.52 -22.80 18.75
CA SER A 377 1.17 -22.89 19.31
C SER A 377 0.18 -22.77 18.16
N SER A 378 -0.35 -23.91 17.73
CA SER A 378 -1.60 -23.97 17.00
C SER A 378 -2.36 -25.21 17.44
N LEU A 379 -3.66 -25.01 17.66
CA LEU A 379 -4.73 -26.02 17.73
C LEU A 379 -4.94 -26.72 19.08
N SER A 380 -5.88 -26.16 19.83
CA SER A 380 -6.80 -26.92 20.68
C SER A 380 -8.23 -26.71 20.17
N SER A 381 -8.91 -27.77 19.73
CA SER A 381 -10.30 -28.00 20.11
C SER A 381 -10.67 -29.47 19.90
N SER A 382 -11.21 -30.02 20.97
CA SER A 382 -11.62 -31.39 21.21
C SER A 382 -12.86 -31.79 20.40
N SER A 383 -12.91 -33.06 19.98
CA SER A 383 -14.15 -33.78 19.73
C SER A 383 -14.22 -34.97 20.71
N MET A 384 -15.21 -34.96 21.59
CA MET A 384 -15.55 -36.09 22.46
C MET A 384 -16.47 -37.08 21.73
N HIS A 385 -16.20 -38.35 22.03
CA HIS A 385 -16.91 -39.61 21.82
C HIS A 385 -18.42 -39.61 21.56
N GLU A 386 -18.85 -40.56 20.70
CA GLU A 386 -19.64 -41.72 21.15
C GLU A 386 -19.47 -42.91 20.20
N GLU A 387 -19.12 -44.07 20.77
CA GLU A 387 -19.25 -45.40 20.17
C GLU A 387 -20.72 -45.83 20.21
N ASP A 388 -21.21 -46.56 19.20
CA ASP A 388 -21.63 -47.94 19.44
C ASP A 388 -21.90 -48.70 18.13
N GLY A 389 -21.45 -49.95 18.10
CA GLY A 389 -21.57 -50.83 16.94
C GLY A 389 -22.93 -51.50 16.82
N ARG A 390 -23.21 -52.02 15.62
CA ARG A 390 -23.92 -53.28 15.37
C ARG A 390 -23.85 -53.62 13.90
N GLY A 391 -23.27 -54.79 13.60
CA GLY A 391 -23.33 -55.39 12.28
C GLY A 391 -24.73 -55.90 11.94
N THR A 392 -24.97 -56.12 10.66
CA THR A 392 -25.77 -57.23 10.13
C THR A 392 -25.56 -57.31 8.61
N SER A 393 -25.17 -58.50 8.16
CA SER A 393 -25.41 -59.05 6.82
C SER A 393 -26.90 -58.90 6.45
N GLY A 394 -27.27 -58.53 5.22
CA GLY A 394 -27.32 -59.44 4.07
C GLY A 394 -28.53 -60.37 4.16
N ASP A 395 -29.66 -60.01 3.51
CA ASP A 395 -30.37 -60.85 2.52
C ASP A 395 -31.83 -60.41 2.23
N MET A 396 -32.17 -60.58 0.94
CA MET A 396 -33.46 -60.90 0.33
C MET A 396 -34.58 -59.86 0.08
N VAL A 397 -34.79 -59.63 -1.23
CA VAL A 397 -36.04 -59.87 -2.01
C VAL A 397 -37.34 -59.22 -1.49
N SER A 398 -37.81 -58.19 -2.21
CA SER A 398 -39.09 -58.10 -2.95
C SER A 398 -39.38 -56.65 -3.31
#